data_AF-A0A372JW53-F1
#
_entry.id   AF-A0A372JW53-F1
#
_cell.length_a   1.000
_cell.length_b   1.000
_cell.length_c   1.000
_cell.angle_alpha   90.00
_cell.angle_beta   90.00
_cell.angle_gamma   90.00
#
_symmetry.space_group_name_H-M   'P 1'
#
loop_
_entity.id
_entity.type
_entity.pdbx_description
1 polymer ?
#
loop_
_entity_poly.entity_id
_entity_poly.type
_entity_poly.pdbx_seq_one_letter_code
_entity_poly.pdbx_strand_id
1 'polypeptide(L)'
;MEPPLSDGEVDFLWWFIQGSLMDADVRARLYLHWGLCARHSLAFFVVESSFRPHLIHGCTILYKELMRRAAKHLCGEGFHSLIPDRLAAHFLRTSGPCHICDLGYGPASPGNAPRERLEQGRDMSSAIRFASENLVGWQPYVCGTCAANGSPTLCRPHLISAMEADAGRSAAAQRGAVMDIASHMDRFDHSFFWEQRGTDTAEDRGALIAAIGWCSGWKNLLEGPLRDLAARPATGTAGAATGGSTGRGPNAQEDALPERPPTEDTGGSHGR
;
A
#
# COMPACT_ATOMS: atom_id res chain seq x y z
N MET A 1 23.97 -10.93 -8.19
CA MET A 1 22.91 -9.91 -8.22
C MET A 1 22.98 -9.21 -6.88
N GLU A 2 23.25 -7.90 -6.86
CA GLU A 2 23.34 -7.14 -5.62
C GLU A 2 22.01 -7.26 -4.86
N PRO A 3 22.01 -7.54 -3.55
CA PRO A 3 20.76 -7.67 -2.81
C PRO A 3 19.99 -6.36 -2.94
N PRO A 4 18.66 -6.41 -3.12
CA PRO A 4 17.86 -5.21 -3.37
C PRO A 4 17.98 -4.19 -2.23
N LEU A 5 18.26 -4.67 -1.01
CA LEU A 5 18.35 -3.92 0.24
C LEU A 5 19.67 -4.20 0.98
N SER A 6 20.29 -3.16 1.53
CA SER A 6 21.47 -3.26 2.39
C SER A 6 21.13 -3.85 3.76
N ASP A 7 22.16 -4.26 4.51
CA ASP A 7 21.96 -4.79 5.87
C ASP A 7 21.34 -3.73 6.79
N GLY A 8 21.81 -2.49 6.69
CA GLY A 8 21.32 -1.37 7.50
C GLY A 8 19.86 -1.02 7.22
N GLU A 9 19.44 -1.06 5.96
CA GLU A 9 18.03 -0.82 5.58
C GLU A 9 17.11 -1.89 6.16
N VAL A 10 17.50 -3.17 6.09
CA VAL A 10 16.70 -4.28 6.63
C VAL A 10 16.65 -4.21 8.15
N ASP A 11 17.79 -4.00 8.82
CA ASP A 11 17.87 -3.92 10.28
C ASP A 11 17.03 -2.74 10.81
N PHE A 12 17.15 -1.57 10.19
CA PHE A 12 16.31 -0.41 10.53
C PHE A 12 14.83 -0.71 10.32
N LEU A 13 14.44 -1.23 9.15
CA LEU A 13 13.03 -1.46 8.84
C LEU A 13 12.40 -2.52 9.73
N TRP A 14 13.17 -3.51 10.18
CA TRP A 14 12.70 -4.50 11.15
C TRP A 14 12.28 -3.87 12.49
N TRP A 15 13.06 -2.92 13.00
CA TRP A 15 12.67 -2.12 14.18
C TRP A 15 11.53 -1.14 13.85
N PHE A 16 11.55 -0.59 12.65
CA PHE A 16 10.56 0.38 12.19
C PHE A 16 9.15 -0.19 12.22
N ILE A 17 8.96 -1.42 11.69
CA ILE A 17 7.66 -2.11 11.64
C ILE A 17 7.16 -2.57 13.03
N GLN A 18 8.02 -2.57 14.05
CA GLN A 18 7.66 -2.96 15.42
C GLN A 18 7.07 -1.83 16.25
N GLY A 19 7.19 -0.57 15.82
CA GLY A 19 6.57 0.53 16.56
C GLY A 19 7.15 1.90 16.29
N SER A 20 8.31 2.01 15.61
CA SER A 20 8.89 3.33 15.32
C SER A 20 8.01 4.17 14.38
N LEU A 21 7.18 3.53 13.55
CA LEU A 21 6.16 4.23 12.76
C LEU A 21 5.08 4.91 13.63
N MET A 22 4.89 4.47 14.88
CA MET A 22 3.91 5.06 15.80
C MET A 22 4.43 6.30 16.51
N ASP A 23 5.72 6.61 16.41
CA ASP A 23 6.30 7.85 16.93
C ASP A 23 5.71 9.08 16.22
N ALA A 24 5.24 10.06 17.00
CA ALA A 24 4.52 11.22 16.46
C ALA A 24 5.40 12.09 15.56
N ASP A 25 6.68 12.27 15.90
CA ASP A 25 7.61 13.09 15.12
C ASP A 25 8.00 12.39 13.82
N VAL A 26 8.21 11.07 13.88
CA VAL A 26 8.40 10.24 12.68
C VAL A 26 7.19 10.35 11.75
N ARG A 27 5.96 10.22 12.26
CA ARG A 27 4.74 10.36 11.46
C ARG A 27 4.60 11.76 10.86
N ALA A 28 4.84 12.81 11.63
CA ALA A 28 4.79 14.18 11.14
C ALA A 28 5.78 14.41 9.99
N ARG A 29 7.02 13.90 10.12
CA ARG A 29 8.03 13.95 9.05
C ARG A 29 7.60 13.16 7.81
N LEU A 30 7.14 11.93 7.98
CA LEU A 30 6.65 11.10 6.87
C LEU A 30 5.47 11.77 6.17
N TYR A 31 4.52 12.32 6.91
CA TYR A 31 3.41 13.06 6.35
C TYR A 31 3.93 14.25 5.53
N LEU A 32 4.78 15.10 6.12
CA LEU A 32 5.31 16.31 5.51
C LEU A 32 6.09 16.02 4.21
N HIS A 33 6.92 14.97 4.21
CA HIS A 33 7.79 14.58 3.10
C HIS A 33 7.15 13.58 2.12
N TRP A 34 5.84 13.35 2.22
CA TRP A 34 5.10 12.44 1.34
C TRP A 34 5.58 10.98 1.38
N GLY A 35 5.91 10.53 2.59
CA GLY A 35 6.30 9.16 2.90
C GLY A 35 7.78 8.90 2.69
N LEU A 36 8.07 7.76 2.09
CA LEU A 36 9.43 7.31 1.80
C LEU A 36 9.78 7.60 0.32
N CYS A 37 11.08 7.62 0.00
CA CYS A 37 11.50 7.70 -1.41
C CYS A 37 11.24 6.37 -2.12
N ALA A 38 11.23 6.33 -3.46
CA ALA A 38 10.93 5.12 -4.24
C ALA A 38 11.66 3.85 -3.76
N ARG A 39 12.94 3.97 -3.39
CA ARG A 39 13.74 2.86 -2.82
C ARG A 39 13.22 2.41 -1.47
N HIS A 40 13.06 3.34 -0.54
CA HIS A 40 12.66 3.02 0.83
C HIS A 40 11.18 2.65 0.94
N SER A 41 10.33 3.12 0.03
CA SER A 41 8.95 2.66 -0.11
C SER A 41 8.88 1.20 -0.54
N LEU A 42 9.68 0.81 -1.54
CA LEU A 42 9.83 -0.60 -1.92
C LEU A 42 10.40 -1.41 -0.75
N ALA A 43 11.46 -0.92 -0.10
CA ALA A 43 12.11 -1.59 1.01
C ALA A 43 11.12 -1.87 2.15
N PHE A 44 10.34 -0.86 2.55
CA PHE A 44 9.35 -0.97 3.60
C PHE A 44 8.27 -1.99 3.24
N PHE A 45 7.74 -1.94 2.02
CA PHE A 45 6.75 -2.90 1.54
C PHE A 45 7.28 -4.34 1.55
N VAL A 46 8.50 -4.56 1.02
CA VAL A 46 9.14 -5.88 1.01
C VAL A 46 9.34 -6.38 2.44
N VAL A 47 10.07 -5.62 3.27
CA VAL A 47 10.38 -6.03 4.64
C VAL A 47 9.12 -6.31 5.45
N GLU A 48 8.11 -5.44 5.39
CA GLU A 48 6.87 -5.67 6.13
C GLU A 48 6.13 -6.91 5.61
N SER A 49 6.04 -7.12 4.29
CA SER A 49 5.41 -8.32 3.74
C SER A 49 6.14 -9.62 4.11
N SER A 50 7.46 -9.57 4.30
CA SER A 50 8.26 -10.75 4.64
C SER A 50 8.17 -11.12 6.11
N PHE A 51 8.03 -10.15 7.01
CA PHE A 51 7.86 -10.40 8.45
C PHE A 51 6.39 -10.49 8.89
N ARG A 52 5.46 -9.86 8.16
CA ARG A 52 4.04 -9.77 8.49
C ARG A 52 3.15 -9.96 7.25
N PRO A 53 3.20 -11.14 6.60
CA PRO A 53 2.54 -11.37 5.31
C PRO A 53 1.01 -11.21 5.34
N HIS A 54 0.38 -11.32 6.51
CA HIS A 54 -1.07 -11.16 6.69
C HIS A 54 -1.48 -9.80 7.26
N LEU A 55 -0.51 -8.95 7.62
CA LEU A 55 -0.72 -7.71 8.39
C LEU A 55 0.29 -6.63 7.93
N ILE A 56 0.19 -6.19 6.68
CA ILE A 56 1.01 -5.10 6.11
C ILE A 56 0.48 -3.72 6.59
N HIS A 57 0.28 -3.61 7.91
CA HIS A 57 -0.49 -2.56 8.54
C HIS A 57 0.25 -1.22 8.56
N GLY A 58 1.57 -1.22 8.73
CA GLY A 58 2.38 -0.02 8.75
C GLY A 58 2.36 0.72 7.41
N CYS A 59 2.57 -0.01 6.30
CA CYS A 59 2.38 0.55 4.98
C CYS A 59 0.96 1.07 4.80
N THR A 60 -0.06 0.30 5.22
CA THR A 60 -1.46 0.71 5.04
C THR A 60 -1.77 2.01 5.76
N ILE A 61 -1.40 2.15 7.04
CA ILE A 61 -1.60 3.39 7.82
C ILE A 61 -0.94 4.57 7.11
N LEU A 62 0.34 4.43 6.75
CA LEU A 62 1.11 5.52 6.14
C LEU A 62 0.49 5.96 4.81
N TYR A 63 0.29 5.02 3.89
CA TYR A 63 -0.16 5.36 2.55
C TYR A 63 -1.64 5.74 2.50
N LYS A 64 -2.49 5.23 3.40
CA LYS A 64 -3.86 5.73 3.59
C LYS A 64 -3.86 7.21 3.94
N GLU A 65 -3.04 7.61 4.91
CA GLU A 65 -2.96 9.00 5.34
C GLU A 65 -2.46 9.93 4.22
N LEU A 66 -1.47 9.47 3.44
CA LEU A 66 -0.96 10.21 2.28
C LEU A 66 -1.98 10.30 1.14
N MET A 67 -2.75 9.24 0.87
CA MET A 67 -3.79 9.27 -0.16
C MET A 67 -4.97 10.17 0.23
N ARG A 68 -5.35 10.18 1.51
CA ARG A 68 -6.33 11.16 2.04
C ARG A 68 -5.82 12.59 1.88
N ARG A 69 -4.54 12.84 2.16
CA ARG A 69 -3.90 14.15 1.92
C ARG A 69 -3.95 14.53 0.43
N ALA A 70 -3.64 13.60 -0.46
CA ALA A 70 -3.69 13.81 -1.90
C ALA A 70 -5.11 14.16 -2.38
N ALA A 71 -6.11 13.38 -1.96
CA ALA A 71 -7.51 13.63 -2.30
C ALA A 71 -7.96 15.01 -1.81
N LYS A 72 -7.57 15.41 -0.60
CA LYS A 72 -7.87 16.75 -0.05
C LYS A 72 -7.32 17.89 -0.91
N HIS A 73 -6.09 17.76 -1.41
CA HIS A 73 -5.46 18.80 -2.23
C HIS A 73 -5.90 18.78 -3.70
N LEU A 74 -6.31 17.63 -4.23
CA LEU A 74 -6.68 17.49 -5.64
C LEU A 74 -8.17 17.64 -5.88
N CYS A 75 -9.03 17.18 -4.98
CA CYS A 75 -10.48 17.06 -5.22
C CYS A 75 -11.28 18.25 -4.68
N GLY A 76 -10.63 19.19 -3.98
CA GLY A 76 -11.22 20.47 -3.65
C GLY A 76 -12.36 20.41 -2.63
N GLU A 77 -12.38 19.45 -1.71
CA GLU A 77 -13.40 19.47 -0.66
C GLU A 77 -13.17 20.62 0.34
N GLY A 78 -14.26 21.32 0.69
CA GLY A 78 -14.23 22.45 1.62
C GLY A 78 -13.41 23.64 1.11
N PHE A 79 -12.63 24.27 1.99
CA PHE A 79 -11.78 25.43 1.65
C PHE A 79 -10.74 25.12 0.56
N HIS A 80 -10.44 23.84 0.28
CA HIS A 80 -9.48 23.44 -0.76
C HIS A 80 -10.03 23.58 -2.18
N SER A 81 -11.36 23.68 -2.38
CA SER A 81 -11.96 24.02 -3.69
C SER A 81 -11.52 25.39 -4.22
N LEU A 82 -11.14 26.29 -3.31
CA LEU A 82 -10.75 27.67 -3.60
C LEU A 82 -9.25 27.79 -3.92
N ILE A 83 -8.49 26.71 -3.75
CA ILE A 83 -7.06 26.67 -4.02
C ILE A 83 -6.87 26.57 -5.54
N PRO A 84 -6.18 27.53 -6.18
CA PRO A 84 -5.85 27.41 -7.59
C PRO A 84 -5.03 26.13 -7.85
N ASP A 85 -5.26 25.45 -8.98
CA ASP A 85 -4.56 24.19 -9.30
C ASP A 85 -3.02 24.33 -9.25
N ARG A 86 -2.49 25.53 -9.54
CA ARG A 86 -1.05 25.85 -9.41
C ARG A 86 -0.54 25.72 -7.97
N LEU A 87 -1.37 26.06 -6.98
CA LEU A 87 -1.03 25.95 -5.56
C LEU A 87 -1.22 24.49 -5.07
N ALA A 88 -2.12 23.71 -5.68
CA ALA A 88 -2.20 22.28 -5.44
C ALA A 88 -0.88 21.56 -5.80
N ALA A 89 -0.23 21.93 -6.91
CA ALA A 89 1.11 21.39 -7.25
C ALA A 89 2.13 21.61 -6.13
N HIS A 90 2.12 22.80 -5.51
CA HIS A 90 3.02 23.13 -4.41
C HIS A 90 2.81 22.20 -3.20
N PHE A 91 1.56 21.92 -2.83
CA PHE A 91 1.26 21.03 -1.70
C PHE A 91 1.63 19.57 -1.95
N LEU A 92 1.66 19.14 -3.21
CA LEU A 92 2.08 17.80 -3.61
C LEU A 92 3.61 17.63 -3.62
N ARG A 93 4.40 18.71 -3.62
CA ARG A 93 5.86 18.61 -3.63
C ARG A 93 6.40 18.01 -2.33
N THR A 94 7.45 17.22 -2.47
CA THR A 94 8.26 16.76 -1.35
C THR A 94 9.10 17.94 -0.82
N SER A 95 9.13 18.10 0.49
CA SER A 95 9.82 19.20 1.18
C SER A 95 11.19 18.85 1.77
N GLY A 96 11.64 17.59 1.65
CA GLY A 96 12.90 17.14 2.25
C GLY A 96 13.28 15.70 1.88
N PRO A 97 14.42 15.19 2.38
CA PRO A 97 14.80 13.79 2.21
C PRO A 97 13.79 12.87 2.91
N CYS A 98 13.75 11.61 2.48
CA CYS A 98 12.94 10.62 3.17
C CYS A 98 13.50 10.32 4.56
N HIS A 99 12.67 9.93 5.53
CA HIS A 99 13.12 9.69 6.91
C HIS A 99 14.31 8.72 7.03
N ILE A 100 14.30 7.64 6.25
CA ILE A 100 15.37 6.63 6.25
C ILE A 100 16.66 7.19 5.63
N CYS A 101 16.51 7.99 4.58
CA CYS A 101 17.60 8.69 3.91
C CYS A 101 18.27 9.70 4.86
N ASP A 102 17.46 10.45 5.60
CA ASP A 102 17.88 11.47 6.57
C ASP A 102 18.69 10.86 7.73
N LEU A 103 18.38 9.62 8.10
CA LEU A 103 19.14 8.84 9.08
C LEU A 103 20.41 8.19 8.51
N GLY A 104 20.70 8.36 7.21
CA GLY A 104 21.91 7.84 6.57
C GLY A 104 21.83 6.38 6.12
N TYR A 105 20.64 5.76 6.14
CA TYR A 105 20.45 4.42 5.60
C TYR A 105 20.24 4.48 4.09
N GLY A 106 21.01 3.67 3.36
CA GLY A 106 21.03 3.65 1.90
C GLY A 106 21.66 2.36 1.38
N PRO A 107 21.95 2.27 0.06
CA PRO A 107 22.33 1.01 -0.59
C PRO A 107 23.56 0.29 -0.01
N ALA A 108 24.45 1.02 0.67
CA ALA A 108 25.66 0.48 1.27
C ALA A 108 25.67 0.59 2.81
N SER A 109 24.52 0.86 3.44
CA SER A 109 24.48 1.04 4.89
C SER A 109 24.71 -0.29 5.64
N PRO A 110 25.58 -0.33 6.66
CA PRO A 110 25.83 -1.53 7.44
C PRO A 110 24.68 -1.78 8.42
N GLY A 111 24.49 -3.04 8.82
CA GLY A 111 23.51 -3.46 9.82
C GLY A 111 24.05 -4.56 10.72
N ASN A 112 23.47 -4.74 11.90
CA ASN A 112 23.93 -5.72 12.89
C ASN A 112 22.92 -6.85 13.13
N ALA A 113 21.88 -6.94 12.29
CA ALA A 113 20.89 -7.99 12.34
C ALA A 113 21.50 -9.39 12.08
N PRO A 114 20.97 -10.45 12.71
CA PRO A 114 21.35 -11.82 12.39
C PRO A 114 21.12 -12.16 10.90
N ARG A 115 21.98 -13.01 10.33
CA ARG A 115 21.94 -13.36 8.89
C ARG A 115 20.57 -13.85 8.41
N GLU A 116 19.90 -14.67 9.21
CA GLU A 116 18.56 -15.19 8.91
C GLU A 116 17.52 -14.07 8.78
N ARG A 117 17.59 -13.05 9.64
CA ARG A 117 16.72 -11.87 9.57
C ARG A 117 17.00 -11.06 8.31
N LEU A 118 18.27 -10.91 7.96
CA LEU A 118 18.69 -10.20 6.76
C LEU A 118 18.23 -10.92 5.48
N GLU A 119 18.33 -12.24 5.44
CA GLU A 119 17.81 -13.08 4.36
C GLU A 119 16.29 -12.96 4.23
N GLN A 120 15.54 -13.08 5.33
CA GLN A 120 14.09 -12.93 5.34
C GLN A 120 13.64 -11.53 4.89
N GLY A 121 14.27 -10.46 5.40
CA GLY A 121 13.92 -9.08 5.04
C GLY A 121 14.22 -8.71 3.58
N ARG A 122 15.05 -9.50 2.88
CA ARG A 122 15.34 -9.36 1.46
C ARG A 122 14.46 -10.23 0.57
N ASP A 123 13.78 -11.22 1.14
CA ASP A 123 12.92 -12.12 0.38
C ASP A 123 11.69 -11.37 -0.14
N MET A 124 11.60 -11.22 -1.46
CA MET A 124 10.47 -10.56 -2.12
C MET A 124 9.27 -11.48 -2.36
N SER A 125 9.35 -12.78 -2.03
CA SER A 125 8.32 -13.76 -2.38
C SER A 125 6.93 -13.36 -1.85
N SER A 126 6.86 -12.86 -0.62
CA SER A 126 5.60 -12.36 -0.03
C SER A 126 5.06 -11.13 -0.76
N ALA A 127 5.93 -10.16 -1.09
CA ALA A 127 5.55 -8.96 -1.84
C ALA A 127 5.06 -9.28 -3.26
N ILE A 128 5.74 -10.20 -3.95
CA ILE A 128 5.36 -10.67 -5.29
C ILE A 128 4.01 -11.39 -5.23
N ARG A 129 3.83 -12.31 -4.27
CA ARG A 129 2.56 -13.01 -4.07
C ARG A 129 1.43 -12.03 -3.81
N PHE A 130 1.61 -11.12 -2.83
CA PHE A 130 0.62 -10.09 -2.51
C PHE A 130 0.28 -9.24 -3.74
N ALA A 131 1.27 -8.84 -4.53
CA ALA A 131 1.00 -8.09 -5.75
C ALA A 131 0.24 -8.90 -6.82
N SER A 132 0.57 -10.17 -6.98
CA SER A 132 -0.07 -11.04 -7.98
C SER A 132 -1.53 -11.34 -7.65
N GLU A 133 -1.84 -11.58 -6.37
CA GLU A 133 -3.19 -11.87 -5.89
C GLU A 133 -4.11 -10.65 -5.96
N ASN A 134 -3.54 -9.44 -5.94
CA ASN A 134 -4.28 -8.19 -5.88
C ASN A 134 -4.10 -7.32 -7.13
N LEU A 135 -3.79 -7.95 -8.28
CA LEU A 135 -3.49 -7.29 -9.56
C LEU A 135 -4.55 -6.25 -9.98
N VAL A 136 -5.82 -6.62 -9.82
CA VAL A 136 -6.98 -5.78 -10.19
C VAL A 136 -7.01 -4.46 -9.44
N GLY A 137 -6.49 -4.40 -8.22
CA GLY A 137 -6.50 -3.20 -7.38
C GLY A 137 -5.36 -2.22 -7.66
N TRP A 138 -4.34 -2.59 -8.43
CA TRP A 138 -3.21 -1.70 -8.70
C TRP A 138 -2.87 -1.50 -10.17
N GLN A 139 -3.13 -2.48 -11.04
CA GLN A 139 -2.77 -2.40 -12.46
C GLN A 139 -3.38 -1.16 -13.17
N PRO A 140 -4.64 -0.78 -12.95
CA PRO A 140 -5.22 0.41 -13.60
C PRO A 140 -4.53 1.72 -13.22
N TYR A 141 -3.83 1.74 -12.07
CA TYR A 141 -3.23 2.94 -11.49
C TYR A 141 -1.74 3.11 -11.84
N VAL A 142 -1.17 2.20 -12.64
CA VAL A 142 0.24 2.26 -13.04
C VAL A 142 0.50 3.51 -13.87
N CYS A 143 1.53 4.27 -13.47
CA CYS A 143 1.90 5.50 -14.16
C CYS A 143 2.44 5.22 -15.56
N GLY A 144 1.85 5.84 -16.58
CA GLY A 144 2.24 5.61 -17.97
C GLY A 144 3.63 6.12 -18.32
N THR A 145 4.11 7.16 -17.65
CA THR A 145 5.50 7.64 -17.80
C THR A 145 6.50 6.68 -17.15
N CYS A 146 6.21 6.15 -15.96
CA CYS A 146 7.10 5.18 -15.31
C CYS A 146 7.16 3.85 -16.06
N ALA A 147 6.02 3.39 -16.59
CA ALA A 147 5.90 2.12 -17.32
C ALA A 147 6.19 2.26 -18.83
N ALA A 148 6.40 3.48 -19.33
CA ALA A 148 6.57 3.78 -20.75
C ALA A 148 5.48 3.16 -21.67
N ASN A 149 4.22 3.16 -21.22
CA ASN A 149 3.12 2.44 -21.88
C ASN A 149 2.01 3.36 -22.43
N GLY A 150 2.18 4.68 -22.34
CA GLY A 150 1.20 5.64 -22.87
C GLY A 150 -0.09 5.79 -22.06
N SER A 151 -0.24 5.09 -20.93
CA SER A 151 -1.37 5.30 -20.01
C SER A 151 -1.46 6.77 -19.57
N PRO A 152 -2.67 7.36 -19.51
CA PRO A 152 -2.85 8.72 -19.02
C PRO A 152 -2.69 8.83 -17.49
N THR A 153 -2.60 7.71 -16.77
CA THR A 153 -2.42 7.71 -15.32
C THR A 153 -1.02 8.21 -14.94
N LEU A 154 -0.95 9.11 -13.96
CA LEU A 154 0.30 9.69 -13.47
C LEU A 154 0.49 9.40 -11.98
N CYS A 155 1.71 9.04 -11.58
CA CYS A 155 2.11 9.10 -10.17
C CYS A 155 2.35 10.56 -9.76
N ARG A 156 2.36 10.82 -8.45
CA ARG A 156 2.56 12.16 -7.88
C ARG A 156 3.76 12.90 -8.48
N PRO A 157 4.98 12.33 -8.58
CA PRO A 157 6.11 13.04 -9.19
C PRO A 157 5.83 13.50 -10.64
N HIS A 158 5.25 12.64 -11.47
CA HIS A 158 4.96 13.00 -12.87
C HIS A 158 3.73 13.89 -13.01
N LEU A 159 2.76 13.80 -12.10
CA LEU A 159 1.63 14.73 -12.03
C LEU A 159 2.13 16.15 -11.71
N ILE A 160 3.06 16.31 -10.77
CA ILE A 160 3.64 17.63 -10.47
C ILE A 160 4.31 18.21 -11.71
N SER A 161 5.15 17.43 -12.41
CA SER A 161 5.77 17.87 -13.67
C SER A 161 4.74 18.26 -14.73
N ALA A 162 3.65 17.49 -14.86
CA ALA A 162 2.59 17.76 -15.83
C ALA A 162 1.80 19.04 -15.49
N MET A 163 1.45 19.24 -14.20
CA MET A 163 0.78 20.45 -13.70
C MET A 163 1.62 21.70 -13.90
N GLU A 164 2.95 21.61 -13.75
CA GLU A 164 3.86 22.70 -14.03
C GLU A 164 3.87 23.07 -15.52
N ALA A 165 3.82 22.06 -16.40
CA ALA A 165 3.82 22.26 -17.84
C ALA A 165 2.48 22.80 -18.39
N ASP A 166 1.34 22.39 -17.81
CA ASP A 166 0.01 22.72 -18.34
C ASP A 166 -0.79 23.71 -17.48
N ALA A 167 -0.13 24.33 -16.50
CA ALA A 167 -0.73 25.24 -15.53
C ALA A 167 -1.85 24.64 -14.66
N GLY A 168 -1.81 23.33 -14.41
CA GLY A 168 -2.66 22.63 -13.45
C GLY A 168 -3.83 21.84 -14.03
N ARG A 169 -4.03 21.87 -15.36
CA ARG A 169 -5.14 21.17 -16.02
C ARG A 169 -5.07 19.65 -15.82
N SER A 170 -3.87 19.10 -15.72
CA SER A 170 -3.60 17.69 -15.45
C SER A 170 -4.18 17.21 -14.11
N ALA A 171 -4.36 18.11 -13.13
CA ALA A 171 -4.89 17.74 -11.82
C ALA A 171 -6.30 17.16 -11.92
N ALA A 172 -7.18 17.82 -12.69
CA ALA A 172 -8.57 17.41 -12.84
C ALA A 172 -8.69 15.99 -13.40
N ALA A 173 -7.84 15.61 -14.36
CA ALA A 173 -7.84 14.29 -14.97
C ALA A 173 -7.42 13.17 -14.02
N GLN A 174 -6.66 13.46 -12.95
CA GLN A 174 -6.18 12.47 -12.00
C GLN A 174 -7.04 12.35 -10.72
N ARG A 175 -8.01 13.26 -10.51
CA ARG A 175 -8.84 13.32 -9.29
C ARG A 175 -9.55 11.99 -8.99
N GLY A 176 -10.21 11.42 -10.00
CA GLY A 176 -10.95 10.16 -9.87
C GLY A 176 -10.05 9.03 -9.38
N ALA A 177 -8.92 8.81 -10.05
CA ALA A 177 -7.96 7.77 -9.67
C ALA A 177 -7.44 7.94 -8.23
N VAL A 178 -7.15 9.18 -7.80
CA VAL A 178 -6.68 9.46 -6.43
C VAL A 178 -7.77 9.17 -5.39
N MET A 179 -9.02 9.54 -5.67
CA MET A 179 -10.16 9.24 -4.79
C MET A 179 -10.44 7.74 -4.70
N ASP A 180 -10.37 7.04 -5.83
CA ASP A 180 -10.62 5.61 -5.88
C ASP A 180 -9.57 4.86 -5.04
N ILE A 181 -8.28 5.15 -5.24
CA ILE A 181 -7.21 4.59 -4.40
C ILE A 181 -7.45 4.91 -2.92
N ALA A 182 -7.78 6.16 -2.57
CA ALA A 182 -8.04 6.54 -1.17
C ALA A 182 -9.22 5.79 -0.55
N SER A 183 -10.31 5.60 -1.31
CA SER A 183 -11.51 4.87 -0.89
C SER A 183 -11.21 3.38 -0.64
N HIS A 184 -10.45 2.75 -1.53
CA HIS A 184 -10.00 1.37 -1.37
C HIS A 184 -9.03 1.21 -0.18
N MET A 185 -8.11 2.16 0.02
CA MET A 185 -7.23 2.20 1.20
C MET A 185 -8.01 2.32 2.51
N ASP A 186 -9.10 3.09 2.51
CA ASP A 186 -9.96 3.21 3.68
C ASP A 186 -10.64 1.89 4.03
N ARG A 187 -11.16 1.17 3.04
CA ARG A 187 -11.73 -0.18 3.23
C ARG A 187 -10.69 -1.19 3.70
N PHE A 188 -9.49 -1.17 3.11
CA PHE A 188 -8.43 -2.09 3.51
C PHE A 188 -7.97 -1.85 4.95
N ASP A 189 -7.79 -0.59 5.36
CA ASP A 189 -7.47 -0.26 6.75
C ASP A 189 -8.58 -0.66 7.72
N HIS A 190 -9.84 -0.46 7.31
CA HIS A 190 -10.99 -0.86 8.13
C HIS A 190 -11.06 -2.38 8.35
N SER A 191 -10.52 -3.20 7.44
CA SER A 191 -10.51 -4.66 7.64
C SER A 191 -9.53 -5.13 8.73
N PHE A 192 -8.67 -4.26 9.26
CA PHE A 192 -7.87 -4.58 10.45
C PHE A 192 -8.66 -4.48 11.75
N PHE A 193 -9.80 -3.78 11.77
CA PHE A 193 -10.68 -3.74 12.93
C PHE A 193 -11.34 -5.10 13.12
N TRP A 194 -11.43 -5.53 14.38
CA TRP A 194 -11.95 -6.86 14.73
C TRP A 194 -13.33 -7.14 14.12
N GLU A 195 -14.22 -6.15 14.16
CA GLU A 195 -15.62 -6.25 13.70
C GLU A 195 -15.74 -6.30 12.16
N GLN A 196 -14.71 -5.88 11.43
CA GLN A 196 -14.73 -5.74 9.97
C GLN A 196 -13.69 -6.63 9.28
N ARG A 197 -13.14 -7.59 10.01
CA ARG A 197 -12.09 -8.48 9.48
C ARG A 197 -12.60 -9.28 8.27
N GLY A 198 -11.81 -9.25 7.19
CA GLY A 198 -12.10 -9.98 5.95
C GLY A 198 -13.18 -9.35 5.08
N THR A 199 -13.55 -8.09 5.34
CA THR A 199 -14.46 -7.31 4.48
C THR A 199 -13.77 -6.68 3.26
N ASP A 200 -12.43 -6.66 3.26
CA ASP A 200 -11.62 -6.12 2.17
C ASP A 200 -11.59 -7.05 0.95
N THR A 201 -11.58 -6.45 -0.24
CA THR A 201 -11.46 -7.16 -1.52
C THR A 201 -10.02 -7.15 -2.06
N ALA A 202 -9.79 -7.85 -3.18
CA ALA A 202 -8.51 -7.81 -3.88
C ALA A 202 -8.19 -6.40 -4.41
N GLU A 203 -9.23 -5.62 -4.77
CA GLU A 203 -9.09 -4.22 -5.13
C GLU A 203 -8.64 -3.37 -3.95
N ASP A 204 -9.22 -3.59 -2.76
CA ASP A 204 -8.87 -2.88 -1.53
C ASP A 204 -7.40 -3.14 -1.13
N ARG A 205 -6.98 -4.41 -1.14
CA ARG A 205 -5.58 -4.80 -0.88
C ARG A 205 -4.64 -4.25 -1.94
N GLY A 206 -5.02 -4.32 -3.21
CA GLY A 206 -4.21 -3.83 -4.32
C GLY A 206 -4.01 -2.32 -4.26
N ALA A 207 -4.96 -1.56 -3.71
CA ALA A 207 -4.82 -0.13 -3.55
C ALA A 207 -3.62 0.27 -2.69
N LEU A 208 -3.09 -0.61 -1.82
CA LEU A 208 -1.83 -0.36 -1.11
C LEU A 208 -0.66 -0.19 -2.09
N ILE A 209 -0.55 -1.08 -3.08
CA ILE A 209 0.49 -1.00 -4.12
C ILE A 209 0.26 0.25 -4.98
N ALA A 210 -1.00 0.52 -5.33
CA ALA A 210 -1.37 1.72 -6.09
C ALA A 210 -0.96 3.00 -5.33
N ALA A 211 -1.20 3.06 -4.03
CA ALA A 211 -0.87 4.20 -3.17
C ALA A 211 0.65 4.38 -3.03
N ILE A 212 1.40 3.29 -2.85
CA ILE A 212 2.87 3.32 -2.82
C ILE A 212 3.41 3.87 -4.14
N GLY A 213 2.96 3.31 -5.27
CA GLY A 213 3.39 3.68 -6.61
C GLY A 213 2.99 5.11 -6.98
N TRP A 214 1.80 5.55 -6.56
CA TRP A 214 1.36 6.92 -6.76
C TRP A 214 2.20 7.91 -5.94
N CYS A 215 2.41 7.66 -4.64
CA CYS A 215 3.15 8.57 -3.77
C CYS A 215 4.64 8.68 -4.12
N SER A 216 5.27 7.54 -4.41
CA SER A 216 6.73 7.41 -4.48
C SER A 216 7.26 7.27 -5.91
N GLY A 217 6.37 6.99 -6.88
CA GLY A 217 6.72 6.58 -8.23
C GLY A 217 6.76 5.06 -8.40
N TRP A 218 6.52 4.60 -9.63
CA TRP A 218 6.37 3.17 -9.94
C TRP A 218 7.67 2.46 -10.33
N LYS A 219 8.71 3.21 -10.70
CA LYS A 219 9.93 2.64 -11.30
C LYS A 219 10.51 1.47 -10.49
N ASN A 220 10.75 1.66 -9.20
CA ASN A 220 11.35 0.62 -8.37
C ASN A 220 10.41 -0.58 -8.13
N LEU A 221 9.09 -0.35 -8.09
CA LEU A 221 8.11 -1.44 -8.00
C LEU A 221 8.11 -2.28 -9.29
N LEU A 222 8.12 -1.62 -10.46
CA LEU A 222 8.16 -2.24 -11.78
C LEU A 222 9.51 -2.91 -12.08
N GLU A 223 10.62 -2.38 -11.58
CA GLU A 223 11.93 -3.02 -11.71
C GLU A 223 12.14 -4.15 -10.68
N GLY A 224 11.36 -4.16 -9.60
CA GLY A 224 11.42 -5.14 -8.51
C GLY A 224 10.25 -6.13 -8.54
N PRO A 225 9.39 -6.18 -7.49
CA PRO A 225 8.40 -7.24 -7.30
C PRO A 225 7.29 -7.27 -8.35
N LEU A 226 7.09 -6.21 -9.14
CA LEU A 226 6.04 -6.15 -10.16
C LEU A 226 6.55 -6.43 -11.58
N ARG A 227 7.86 -6.69 -11.76
CA ARG A 227 8.51 -6.80 -13.07
C ARG A 227 7.78 -7.72 -14.02
N ASP A 228 7.49 -8.93 -13.58
CA ASP A 228 6.87 -9.95 -14.43
C ASP A 228 5.34 -9.79 -14.52
N LEU A 229 4.74 -9.08 -13.57
CA LEU A 229 3.29 -8.87 -13.50
C LEU A 229 2.85 -7.74 -14.43
N ALA A 230 3.63 -6.67 -14.53
CA ALA A 230 3.31 -5.49 -15.34
C ALA A 230 3.39 -5.77 -16.86
N ALA A 231 4.13 -6.80 -17.27
CA ALA A 231 4.24 -7.20 -18.68
C ALA A 231 3.03 -8.01 -19.18
N ARG A 232 2.11 -8.42 -18.29
CA ARG A 232 0.94 -9.22 -18.69
C ARG A 232 -0.14 -8.30 -19.28
N PRO A 233 -0.62 -8.57 -20.50
CA PRO A 233 -1.75 -7.83 -21.05
C PRO A 233 -2.97 -8.03 -20.13
N ALA A 234 -3.75 -6.96 -19.92
CA ALA A 234 -5.03 -7.06 -19.23
C ALA A 234 -5.97 -7.95 -20.06
N THR A 235 -6.00 -9.25 -19.78
CA THR A 235 -6.97 -10.15 -20.38
C THR A 235 -8.34 -9.74 -19.88
N GLY A 236 -9.10 -9.08 -20.76
CA GLY A 236 -10.45 -8.64 -20.50
C GLY A 236 -11.37 -9.79 -20.13
N THR A 237 -12.08 -9.66 -19.02
CA THR A 237 -13.19 -10.53 -18.65
C THR A 237 -14.46 -10.01 -19.30
N ALA A 238 -14.65 -10.37 -20.57
CA ALA A 238 -15.97 -10.47 -21.19
C ALA A 238 -16.22 -11.96 -21.50
N GLY A 239 -16.84 -12.64 -20.54
CA GLY A 239 -17.26 -14.03 -20.65
C GLY A 239 -18.69 -14.15 -20.17
N ALA A 240 -19.63 -13.67 -20.99
CA ALA A 240 -21.05 -13.95 -20.83
C ALA A 240 -21.27 -15.47 -20.89
N ALA A 241 -21.63 -16.06 -19.76
CA ALA A 241 -22.10 -17.44 -19.69
C ALA A 241 -23.59 -17.48 -20.06
N THR A 242 -23.88 -17.62 -21.36
CA THR A 242 -25.19 -18.07 -21.84
C THR A 242 -25.26 -19.60 -21.82
N GLY A 243 -26.13 -20.11 -20.95
CA GLY A 243 -27.02 -21.24 -21.26
C GLY A 243 -26.55 -22.67 -20.94
N GLY A 244 -27.37 -23.39 -20.15
CA GLY A 244 -27.64 -24.80 -20.43
C GLY A 244 -27.59 -25.80 -19.27
N SER A 245 -28.65 -25.86 -18.46
CA SER A 245 -29.37 -27.07 -18.00
C SER A 245 -28.59 -28.28 -17.42
N THR A 246 -28.88 -28.65 -16.16
CA THR A 246 -29.64 -29.87 -15.76
C THR A 246 -29.47 -30.17 -14.27
N GLY A 247 -30.52 -30.71 -13.62
CA GLY A 247 -30.38 -31.56 -12.43
C GLY A 247 -30.72 -30.94 -11.07
N ARG A 248 -32.02 -30.82 -10.76
CA ARG A 248 -32.53 -30.60 -9.40
C ARG A 248 -32.68 -31.97 -8.72
N GLY A 249 -31.86 -32.25 -7.72
CA GLY A 249 -32.05 -33.33 -6.73
C GLY A 249 -32.03 -32.71 -5.32
N PRO A 250 -32.95 -33.08 -4.41
CA PRO A 250 -33.00 -32.52 -3.07
C PRO A 250 -32.14 -33.37 -2.13
N ASN A 251 -31.35 -32.73 -1.26
CA ASN A 251 -31.09 -33.26 0.06
C ASN A 251 -30.75 -32.13 1.03
N ALA A 252 -31.50 -32.15 2.12
CA ALA A 252 -31.41 -31.28 3.27
C ALA A 252 -30.43 -31.83 4.30
N GLN A 253 -30.05 -30.95 5.24
CA GLN A 253 -29.55 -31.25 6.59
C GLN A 253 -28.14 -31.88 6.67
N GLU A 254 -27.21 -31.43 7.52
CA GLU A 254 -27.35 -30.91 8.89
C GLU A 254 -26.21 -29.94 9.24
N ASP A 255 -26.57 -28.88 9.95
CA ASP A 255 -25.69 -28.00 10.71
C ASP A 255 -25.15 -28.75 11.94
N ALA A 256 -23.82 -28.73 12.12
CA ALA A 256 -23.20 -29.08 13.40
C ALA A 256 -22.31 -27.92 13.87
N LEU A 257 -22.82 -27.15 14.82
CA LEU A 257 -22.09 -26.18 15.64
C LEU A 257 -21.09 -26.91 16.54
N PRO A 258 -19.85 -26.41 16.71
CA PRO A 258 -18.93 -26.96 17.70
C PRO A 258 -19.29 -26.52 19.13
N GLU A 259 -19.30 -27.49 20.04
CA GLU A 259 -19.55 -27.35 21.48
C GLU A 259 -18.56 -26.40 22.16
N ARG A 260 -19.09 -25.58 23.08
CA ARG A 260 -18.29 -24.72 23.99
C ARG A 260 -17.70 -25.57 25.12
N PRO A 261 -16.42 -25.36 25.52
CA PRO A 261 -15.88 -25.95 26.72
C PRO A 261 -16.46 -25.29 28.00
N PRO A 262 -16.49 -26.02 29.13
CA PRO A 262 -17.12 -25.59 30.36
C PRO A 262 -16.34 -24.48 31.09
N THR A 263 -17.08 -23.56 31.70
CA THR A 263 -16.61 -22.52 32.61
C THR A 263 -16.14 -23.14 33.93
N GLU A 264 -14.87 -22.96 34.28
CA GLU A 264 -14.37 -23.24 35.63
C GLU A 264 -14.69 -22.09 36.58
N ASP A 265 -15.38 -22.44 37.67
CA ASP A 265 -15.65 -21.63 38.85
C ASP A 265 -14.36 -21.23 39.56
N THR A 266 -13.97 -19.95 39.50
CA THR A 266 -13.03 -19.39 40.46
C THR A 266 -13.78 -18.99 41.72
N GLY A 267 -13.93 -19.95 42.64
CA GLY A 267 -14.38 -19.70 44.01
C GLY A 267 -13.44 -18.74 44.73
N GLY A 268 -13.97 -17.57 45.08
CA GLY A 268 -13.36 -16.65 46.03
C GLY A 268 -13.48 -17.17 47.47
N SER A 269 -12.45 -16.92 48.27
CA SER A 269 -12.51 -16.99 49.73
C SER A 269 -11.60 -15.93 50.33
N HIS A 270 -12.19 -15.15 51.25
CA HIS A 270 -11.63 -14.01 51.97
C HIS A 270 -10.91 -14.42 53.26
N GLY A 271 -9.96 -13.57 53.68
CA GLY A 271 -9.56 -13.32 55.09
C GLY A 271 -8.44 -14.23 55.60
N ARG A 272 -7.42 -13.77 56.33
CA ARG A 272 -7.16 -12.52 57.09
C ARG A 272 -5.70 -12.11 56.93
#